data_AF-A0A6M0LKM1-F1
#
_entry.id   AF-A0A6M0LKM1-F1
#
_cell.length_a   1.000
_cell.length_b   1.000
_cell.length_c   1.000
_cell.angle_alpha   90.00
_cell.angle_beta   90.00
_cell.angle_gamma   90.00
#
_symmetry.space_group_name_H-M   'P 1'
#
loop_
_entity.id
_entity.type
_entity.pdbx_description
1 polymer ?
#
loop_
_entity_poly.entity_id
_entity_poly.type
_entity_poly.pdbx_seq_one_letter_code
_entity_poly.pdbx_strand_id
1 'polypeptide(L)'
;MGRKTILFIEDILNRKNGSVLMKIKLLILGILSVLMCLCFVGCQGRVDTKSELKHYLHSNGHWLCSIEEGPVETGHGDFYWNVYDKTNEIHFTVYQELTEDLYGSVEVFDNYNAKLVEKHIDDFPDHEGVEIYTKAEWDTDPILRFEFANVEDLEKKCKVVEKCAEYIDTLEKDMHIAVSAKYNSPRVEFFKDNSLDDIMGNLDYGYGLTYEEIENGELLKMIKDKYFSWGYQYRFQEIESEMTEEDIKNFWDDSFNSCIVVYHSGDEDAPNNKDFKVYDDIYGGGYITYGNMYYLLIEEGFDVEGTTDDFTVTNIDGQSCRFSYSFVDDSKYKTYYLVDGEVVQCSIKYFMLNTVEFKDLFGLSIKSAAEVSNTNK
;
A
#
# COMPACT_ATOMS: atom_id res chain seq x y z
N MET A 1 55.08 34.74 -63.88
CA MET A 1 54.58 33.52 -63.22
C MET A 1 54.65 33.62 -61.69
N GLY A 2 54.29 34.76 -61.07
CA GLY A 2 54.53 34.99 -59.62
C GLY A 2 53.40 35.68 -58.83
N ARG A 3 52.22 35.92 -59.43
CA ARG A 3 51.07 36.56 -58.74
C ARG A 3 49.95 35.59 -58.33
N LYS A 4 49.86 34.39 -58.93
CA LYS A 4 48.79 33.43 -58.62
C LYS A 4 49.08 32.55 -57.39
N THR A 5 50.34 32.43 -56.98
CA THR A 5 50.72 31.58 -55.82
C THR A 5 50.54 32.28 -54.48
N ILE A 6 50.69 33.61 -54.42
CA ILE A 6 50.57 34.39 -53.17
C ILE A 6 49.11 34.51 -52.72
N LEU A 7 48.18 34.78 -53.65
CA LEU A 7 46.75 34.88 -53.35
C LEU A 7 46.13 33.56 -52.85
N PHE A 8 46.70 32.41 -53.24
CA PHE A 8 46.21 31.11 -52.80
C PHE A 8 46.67 30.74 -51.38
N ILE A 9 47.85 31.22 -50.96
CA ILE A 9 48.37 31.01 -49.61
C ILE A 9 47.67 31.94 -48.60
N GLU A 10 47.37 33.19 -48.98
CA GLU A 10 46.59 34.11 -48.13
C GLU A 10 45.14 33.64 -47.91
N ASP A 11 44.48 33.08 -48.93
CA ASP A 11 43.09 32.58 -48.79
C ASP A 11 43.04 31.29 -47.94
N ILE A 12 44.07 30.43 -48.01
CA ILE A 12 44.19 29.24 -47.15
C ILE A 12 44.50 29.63 -45.70
N LEU A 13 45.41 30.58 -45.46
CA LEU A 13 45.74 31.05 -44.11
C LEU A 13 44.56 31.76 -43.43
N ASN A 14 43.78 32.56 -44.17
CA ASN A 14 42.58 33.21 -43.65
C ASN A 14 41.44 32.23 -43.35
N ARG A 15 41.23 31.20 -44.18
CA ARG A 15 40.24 30.15 -43.90
C ARG A 15 40.62 29.25 -42.72
N LYS A 16 41.92 28.95 -42.57
CA LYS A 16 42.42 28.15 -41.43
C LYS A 16 42.28 28.89 -40.10
N ASN A 17 42.62 30.19 -40.08
CA ASN A 17 42.46 31.04 -38.89
C ASN A 17 40.98 31.31 -38.55
N GLY A 18 40.11 31.48 -39.54
CA GLY A 18 38.66 31.61 -39.32
C GLY A 18 38.03 30.36 -38.71
N SER A 19 38.43 29.17 -39.16
CA SER A 19 37.95 27.89 -38.59
C SER A 19 38.43 27.67 -37.16
N VAL A 20 39.68 28.00 -36.85
CA VAL A 20 40.23 27.88 -35.49
C VAL A 20 39.56 28.88 -34.54
N LEU A 21 39.38 30.14 -34.98
CA LEU A 21 38.71 31.17 -34.18
C LEU A 21 37.24 30.81 -33.92
N MET A 22 36.54 30.22 -34.89
CA MET A 22 35.17 29.75 -34.74
C MET A 22 35.05 28.56 -33.78
N LYS A 23 36.00 27.61 -33.83
CA LYS A 23 36.07 26.50 -32.86
C LYS A 23 36.35 26.99 -31.44
N ILE A 24 37.23 27.96 -31.27
CA ILE A 24 37.51 28.58 -29.96
C ILE A 24 36.28 29.31 -29.43
N LYS A 25 35.56 30.06 -30.28
CA LYS A 25 34.30 30.74 -29.88
C LYS A 25 33.22 29.75 -29.46
N LEU A 26 33.04 28.64 -30.19
CA LEU A 26 32.09 27.59 -29.84
C LEU A 26 32.47 26.88 -28.52
N LEU A 27 33.76 26.67 -28.28
CA LEU A 27 34.27 26.05 -27.06
C LEU A 27 34.10 26.98 -25.84
N ILE A 28 34.34 28.29 -26.01
CA ILE A 28 34.04 29.31 -24.99
C ILE A 28 32.53 29.40 -24.72
N LEU A 29 31.68 29.33 -25.77
CA LEU A 29 30.23 29.33 -25.61
C LEU A 29 29.75 28.09 -24.85
N GLY A 30 30.32 26.92 -25.13
CA GLY A 30 30.02 25.67 -24.41
C GLY A 30 30.47 25.71 -22.95
N ILE A 31 31.66 26.26 -22.67
CA ILE A 31 32.12 26.44 -21.28
C ILE A 31 31.24 27.46 -20.55
N LEU A 32 30.85 28.56 -21.19
CA LEU A 32 29.94 29.55 -20.63
C LEU A 32 28.53 28.98 -20.42
N SER A 33 28.03 28.12 -21.31
CA SER A 33 26.74 27.46 -21.10
C SER A 33 26.81 26.47 -19.95
N VAL A 34 27.90 25.70 -19.83
CA VAL A 34 28.12 24.79 -18.69
C VAL A 34 28.25 25.56 -17.38
N LEU A 35 28.98 26.68 -17.36
CA LEU A 35 29.09 27.55 -16.18
C LEU A 35 27.76 28.23 -15.83
N MET A 36 26.99 28.69 -16.81
CA MET A 36 25.64 29.22 -16.59
C MET A 36 24.72 28.13 -16.04
N CYS A 37 24.74 26.92 -16.62
CA CYS A 37 24.00 25.78 -16.08
C CYS A 37 24.40 25.47 -14.64
N LEU A 38 25.70 25.44 -14.31
CA LEU A 38 26.20 25.23 -12.94
C LEU A 38 25.79 26.36 -11.97
N CYS A 39 25.71 27.60 -12.43
CA CYS A 39 25.16 28.71 -11.64
C CYS A 39 23.65 28.58 -11.37
N PHE A 40 22.90 27.84 -12.21
CA PHE A 40 21.50 27.52 -11.96
C PHE A 40 21.31 26.26 -11.11
N VAL A 41 22.23 25.28 -11.14
CA VAL A 41 22.15 24.09 -10.27
C VAL A 41 22.57 24.39 -8.82
N GLY A 42 23.49 25.34 -8.61
CA GLY A 42 24.00 25.71 -7.28
C GLY A 42 23.11 26.65 -6.45
N CYS A 43 21.98 27.11 -7.00
CA CYS A 43 20.99 27.96 -6.35
C CYS A 43 19.62 27.25 -6.24
N GLN A 44 19.59 25.91 -6.24
CA GLN A 44 18.40 25.17 -5.85
C GLN A 44 18.16 25.48 -4.35
N GLY A 45 17.02 26.11 -4.10
CA GLY A 45 16.80 27.03 -2.99
C GLY A 45 17.10 26.44 -1.63
N ARG A 46 17.92 27.14 -0.85
CA ARG A 46 17.84 27.03 0.61
C ARG A 46 16.48 27.61 0.97
N VAL A 47 15.52 26.73 1.18
CA VAL A 47 14.12 27.04 1.43
C VAL A 47 14.01 28.07 2.57
N ASP A 48 13.22 29.13 2.39
CA ASP A 48 12.98 30.12 3.46
C ASP A 48 11.95 29.56 4.44
N THR A 49 12.43 28.63 5.26
CA THR A 49 11.64 27.82 6.20
C THR A 49 10.78 28.66 7.15
N LYS A 50 11.20 29.89 7.47
CA LYS A 50 10.43 30.81 8.32
C LYS A 50 9.27 31.47 7.58
N SER A 51 9.45 31.80 6.30
CA SER A 51 8.36 32.33 5.47
C SER A 51 7.32 31.25 5.20
N GLU A 52 7.75 30.02 4.97
CA GLU A 52 6.87 28.86 4.76
C GLU A 52 6.05 28.54 6.00
N LEU A 53 6.67 28.44 7.18
CA LEU A 53 5.96 28.25 8.45
C LEU A 53 4.89 29.33 8.67
N LYS A 54 5.24 30.60 8.47
CA LYS A 54 4.28 31.70 8.65
C LYS A 54 3.14 31.63 7.65
N HIS A 55 3.45 31.27 6.40
CA HIS A 55 2.43 31.09 5.37
C HIS A 55 1.49 29.94 5.75
N TYR A 56 2.05 28.81 6.17
CA TYR A 56 1.31 27.63 6.63
C TYR A 56 0.39 27.95 7.80
N LEU A 57 0.91 28.52 8.89
CA LEU A 57 0.10 28.91 10.05
C LEU A 57 -1.01 29.90 9.68
N HIS A 58 -0.76 30.82 8.74
CA HIS A 58 -1.80 31.74 8.26
C HIS A 58 -2.87 31.04 7.43
N SER A 59 -2.46 30.16 6.52
CA SER A 59 -3.36 29.44 5.61
C SER A 59 -4.27 28.47 6.35
N ASN A 60 -3.81 27.88 7.46
CA ASN A 60 -4.57 26.96 8.31
C ASN A 60 -5.28 27.64 9.50
N GLY A 61 -5.40 28.97 9.51
CA GLY A 61 -6.19 29.67 10.54
C GLY A 61 -5.51 29.81 11.92
N HIS A 62 -4.22 29.52 12.04
CA HIS A 62 -3.41 29.65 13.26
C HIS A 62 -2.77 31.04 13.41
N TRP A 63 -3.48 32.11 13.03
CA TRP A 63 -2.97 33.49 12.93
C TRP A 63 -2.53 34.12 14.27
N LEU A 64 -2.97 33.58 15.41
CA LEU A 64 -2.63 34.06 16.76
C LEU A 64 -1.58 33.21 17.48
N CYS A 65 -1.03 32.19 16.81
CA CYS A 65 -0.04 31.31 17.41
C CYS A 65 1.33 31.98 17.56
N SER A 66 2.09 31.57 18.57
CA SER A 66 3.47 31.99 18.78
C SER A 66 4.43 30.83 18.62
N ILE A 67 5.52 31.05 17.89
CA ILE A 67 6.63 30.10 17.79
C ILE A 67 7.39 30.12 19.12
N GLU A 68 7.46 28.97 19.80
CA GLU A 68 8.18 28.78 21.05
C GLU A 68 9.62 28.32 20.80
N GLU A 69 9.81 27.42 19.83
CA GLU A 69 11.11 26.82 19.48
C GLU A 69 11.20 26.52 17.96
N GLY A 70 12.42 26.50 17.43
CA GLY A 70 12.73 26.16 16.03
C GLY A 70 13.17 27.34 15.14
N PRO A 71 13.61 27.07 13.89
CA PRO A 71 13.66 25.74 13.27
C PRO A 71 14.74 24.85 13.88
N VAL A 72 14.40 23.57 14.09
CA VAL A 72 15.36 22.51 14.42
C VAL A 72 15.45 21.56 13.23
N GLU A 73 16.66 21.30 12.72
CA GLU A 73 16.90 20.40 11.60
C GLU A 73 16.95 18.94 12.09
N THR A 74 16.12 18.06 11.52
CA THR A 74 16.03 16.63 11.90
C THR A 74 16.85 15.71 11.01
N GLY A 75 17.31 16.22 9.85
CA GLY A 75 18.14 15.50 8.89
C GLY A 75 17.64 15.71 7.46
N HIS A 76 18.50 15.48 6.46
CA HIS A 76 18.14 15.49 5.03
C HIS A 76 17.43 16.74 4.46
N GLY A 77 17.37 17.85 5.20
CA GLY A 77 16.64 19.06 4.81
C GLY A 77 15.29 19.24 5.49
N ASP A 78 14.96 18.38 6.46
CA ASP A 78 13.73 18.42 7.23
C ASP A 78 13.88 19.31 8.47
N PHE A 79 12.79 19.99 8.83
CA PHE A 79 12.76 20.92 9.95
C PHE A 79 11.48 20.78 10.78
N TYR A 80 11.54 21.14 12.06
CA TYR A 80 10.34 21.34 12.86
C TYR A 80 10.38 22.60 13.74
N TRP A 81 9.20 23.03 14.18
CA TRP A 81 8.97 24.13 15.12
C TRP A 81 7.96 23.73 16.17
N ASN A 82 8.21 24.13 17.43
CA ASN A 82 7.20 24.07 18.48
C ASN A 82 6.42 25.39 18.49
N VAL A 83 5.10 25.28 18.46
CA VAL A 83 4.17 26.39 18.33
C VAL A 83 3.14 26.31 19.46
N TYR A 84 2.78 27.48 19.99
CA TYR A 84 1.77 27.61 21.02
C TYR A 84 0.58 28.43 20.53
N ASP A 85 -0.60 27.80 20.52
CA ASP A 85 -1.86 28.50 20.38
C ASP A 85 -2.33 29.00 21.75
N LYS A 86 -2.36 30.32 21.89
CA LYS A 86 -2.81 30.99 23.11
C LYS A 86 -4.32 30.92 23.31
N THR A 87 -5.08 30.75 22.22
CA THR A 87 -6.54 30.79 22.26
C THR A 87 -7.06 29.53 22.91
N ASN A 88 -6.58 28.38 22.44
CA ASN A 88 -6.95 27.08 22.98
C ASN A 88 -5.95 26.56 24.02
N GLU A 89 -4.88 27.31 24.33
CA GLU A 89 -3.77 26.90 25.21
C GLU A 89 -3.22 25.51 24.85
N ILE A 90 -2.81 25.36 23.58
CA ILE A 90 -2.32 24.10 22.99
C ILE A 90 -0.88 24.30 22.51
N HIS A 91 -0.02 23.34 22.86
CA HIS A 91 1.33 23.24 22.32
C HIS A 91 1.36 22.16 21.25
N PHE A 92 1.82 22.49 20.05
CA PHE A 92 1.86 21.60 18.90
C PHE A 92 3.13 21.81 18.09
N THR A 93 3.41 20.88 17.18
CA THR A 93 4.62 20.88 16.36
C THR A 93 4.24 20.99 14.89
N VAL A 94 4.90 21.90 14.18
CA VAL A 94 4.84 21.99 12.72
C VAL A 94 6.10 21.37 12.14
N TYR A 95 5.94 20.50 11.16
CA TYR A 95 6.99 19.79 10.44
C TYR A 95 7.09 20.30 9.02
N GLN A 96 8.30 20.29 8.50
CA GLN A 96 8.62 20.55 7.11
C GLN A 96 9.50 19.41 6.61
N GLU A 97 9.01 18.66 5.62
CA GLU A 97 9.72 17.53 5.01
C GLU A 97 10.15 17.88 3.57
N LEU A 98 11.40 17.58 3.24
CA LEU A 98 11.92 17.68 1.89
C LEU A 98 11.60 16.39 1.13
N THR A 99 10.63 16.45 0.22
CA THR A 99 10.33 15.31 -0.63
C THR A 99 11.42 15.12 -1.71
N GLU A 100 11.93 13.90 -1.85
CA GLU A 100 12.97 13.54 -2.83
C GLU A 100 12.43 13.43 -4.26
N ASP A 101 11.80 14.47 -4.78
CA ASP A 101 11.39 14.54 -6.19
C ASP A 101 12.44 15.27 -7.05
N LEU A 102 12.32 15.16 -8.39
CA LEU A 102 13.31 15.70 -9.34
C LEU A 102 13.47 17.24 -9.25
N TYR A 103 12.57 17.92 -8.54
CA TYR A 103 12.50 19.37 -8.40
C TYR A 103 12.73 19.87 -6.96
N GLY A 104 12.69 18.98 -5.96
CA GLY A 104 12.69 19.30 -4.54
C GLY A 104 11.40 20.00 -4.12
N SER A 105 10.30 19.26 -3.93
CA SER A 105 9.11 19.78 -3.25
C SER A 105 9.25 19.71 -1.73
N VAL A 106 8.53 20.61 -1.05
CA VAL A 106 8.48 20.72 0.40
C VAL A 106 7.05 20.47 0.84
N GLU A 107 6.88 19.55 1.79
CA GLU A 107 5.61 19.30 2.47
C GLU A 107 5.66 19.91 3.87
N VAL A 108 4.59 20.57 4.30
CA VAL A 108 4.48 21.16 5.64
C VAL A 108 3.20 20.65 6.27
N PHE A 109 3.28 20.09 7.46
CA PHE A 109 2.16 19.51 8.21
C PHE A 109 2.34 19.74 9.71
N ASP A 110 1.32 19.46 10.52
CA ASP A 110 1.37 19.65 11.97
C ASP A 110 0.57 18.58 12.72
N ASN A 111 0.72 18.54 14.04
CA ASN A 111 -0.03 17.63 14.92
C ASN A 111 -1.06 18.38 15.81
N TYR A 112 -1.56 19.54 15.36
CA TYR A 112 -2.46 20.39 16.14
C TYR A 112 -3.73 19.65 16.54
N ASN A 113 -4.37 18.93 15.62
CA ASN A 113 -5.61 18.19 15.85
C ASN A 113 -5.43 17.10 16.92
N ALA A 114 -4.35 16.33 16.83
CA ALA A 114 -4.00 15.34 17.84
C ALA A 114 -3.80 15.99 19.23
N LYS A 115 -3.18 17.18 19.30
CA LYS A 115 -2.96 17.93 20.56
C LYS A 115 -4.24 18.57 21.11
N LEU A 116 -5.14 19.02 20.24
CA LEU A 116 -6.48 19.49 20.63
C LEU A 116 -7.26 18.35 21.27
N VAL A 117 -7.27 17.16 20.67
CA VAL A 117 -7.89 15.97 21.26
C VAL A 117 -7.23 15.56 22.57
N GLU A 118 -5.90 15.56 22.65
CA GLU A 118 -5.15 15.21 23.87
C GLU A 118 -5.56 16.09 25.06
N LYS A 119 -5.75 17.39 24.82
CA LYS A 119 -6.18 18.34 25.85
C LYS A 119 -7.57 18.00 26.42
N HIS A 120 -8.44 17.41 25.62
CA HIS A 120 -9.84 17.13 25.95
C HIS A 120 -10.11 15.66 26.28
N ILE A 121 -9.08 14.82 26.42
CA ILE A 121 -9.25 13.36 26.58
C ILE A 121 -10.10 12.97 27.81
N ASP A 122 -10.04 13.76 28.89
CA ASP A 122 -10.81 13.52 30.12
C ASP A 122 -12.31 13.83 29.97
N ASP A 123 -12.69 14.56 28.92
CA ASP A 123 -14.07 14.96 28.63
C ASP A 123 -14.76 14.04 27.61
N PHE A 124 -14.04 13.05 27.06
CA PHE A 124 -14.59 12.13 26.06
C PHE A 124 -15.74 11.27 26.62
N PRO A 125 -16.70 10.87 25.76
CA PRO A 125 -17.71 9.89 26.13
C PRO A 125 -17.09 8.54 26.49
N ASP A 126 -17.86 7.66 27.14
CA ASP A 126 -17.42 6.30 27.45
C ASP A 126 -16.92 5.57 26.19
N HIS A 127 -15.65 5.16 26.24
CA HIS A 127 -14.90 4.63 25.11
C HIS A 127 -14.28 3.25 25.44
N GLU A 128 -15.00 2.41 26.19
CA GLU A 128 -14.52 1.09 26.62
C GLU A 128 -14.01 0.23 25.44
N GLY A 129 -12.71 -0.08 25.50
CA GLY A 129 -12.00 -0.89 24.51
C GLY A 129 -11.87 -0.25 23.13
N VAL A 130 -11.94 1.09 23.06
CA VAL A 130 -11.34 1.91 22.01
C VAL A 130 -10.29 2.80 22.69
N GLU A 131 -9.05 2.71 22.24
CA GLU A 131 -7.94 3.55 22.70
C GLU A 131 -7.88 4.83 21.87
N ILE A 132 -7.78 5.98 22.53
CA ILE A 132 -7.50 7.28 21.89
C ILE A 132 -6.00 7.52 21.98
N TYR A 133 -5.33 7.55 20.83
CA TYR A 133 -3.89 7.70 20.71
C TYR A 133 -3.54 9.01 20.00
N THR A 134 -2.79 9.87 20.70
CA THR A 134 -2.38 11.22 20.23
C THR A 134 -0.88 11.46 20.39
N LYS A 135 -0.11 10.41 20.72
CA LYS A 135 1.25 10.53 21.23
C LYS A 135 2.36 10.43 20.18
N ALA A 136 2.06 10.01 18.95
CA ALA A 136 3.12 10.02 17.96
C ALA A 136 3.43 11.46 17.59
N GLU A 137 4.71 11.79 17.59
CA GLU A 137 5.17 13.16 17.29
C GLU A 137 4.74 13.58 15.88
N TRP A 138 4.65 12.62 14.95
CA TRP A 138 4.42 12.83 13.51
C TRP A 138 2.98 12.61 13.05
N ASP A 139 2.06 12.15 13.92
CA ASP A 139 0.68 11.90 13.51
C ASP A 139 -0.08 13.24 13.44
N THR A 140 -0.62 13.56 12.27
CA THR A 140 -1.44 14.77 12.05
C THR A 140 -2.79 14.65 12.74
N ASP A 141 -3.35 13.43 12.72
CA ASP A 141 -4.71 13.14 13.13
C ASP A 141 -4.73 12.42 14.49
N PRO A 142 -5.74 12.67 15.34
CA PRO A 142 -6.03 11.80 16.47
C PRO A 142 -6.34 10.38 15.96
N ILE A 143 -5.82 9.37 16.66
CA ILE A 143 -6.01 7.97 16.26
C ILE A 143 -6.96 7.25 17.23
N LEU A 144 -8.01 6.63 16.71
CA LEU A 144 -8.87 5.71 17.44
C LEU A 144 -8.47 4.27 17.11
N ARG A 145 -8.00 3.53 18.11
CA ARG A 145 -7.47 2.16 17.95
C ARG A 145 -8.33 1.15 18.68
N PHE A 146 -8.63 0.02 18.05
CA PHE A 146 -9.30 -1.08 18.72
C PHE A 146 -8.98 -2.43 18.09
N GLU A 147 -9.15 -3.47 18.88
CA GLU A 147 -9.16 -4.85 18.39
C GLU A 147 -10.61 -5.35 18.28
N PHE A 148 -10.86 -6.25 17.33
CA PHE A 148 -12.15 -6.91 17.17
C PHE A 148 -11.96 -8.40 16.84
N ALA A 149 -12.90 -9.24 17.28
CA ALA A 149 -12.81 -10.70 17.09
C ALA A 149 -13.78 -11.27 16.04
N ASN A 150 -14.79 -10.51 15.64
CA ASN A 150 -15.83 -10.88 14.67
C ASN A 150 -16.64 -9.62 14.26
N VAL A 151 -17.59 -9.76 13.34
CA VAL A 151 -18.42 -8.65 12.84
C VAL A 151 -19.29 -8.04 13.95
N GLU A 152 -19.86 -8.85 14.84
CA GLU A 152 -20.70 -8.34 15.94
C GLU A 152 -19.90 -7.44 16.89
N ASP A 153 -18.67 -7.83 17.21
CA ASP A 153 -17.75 -7.04 18.02
C ASP A 153 -17.29 -5.77 17.27
N LEU A 154 -16.94 -5.89 15.99
CA LEU A 154 -16.61 -4.76 15.12
C LEU A 154 -17.72 -3.71 15.11
N GLU A 155 -18.98 -4.11 14.91
CA GLU A 155 -20.14 -3.19 14.93
C GLU A 155 -20.29 -2.47 16.27
N LYS A 156 -20.04 -3.17 17.38
CA LYS A 156 -20.07 -2.55 18.72
C LYS A 156 -18.95 -1.52 18.88
N LYS A 157 -17.74 -1.83 18.42
CA LYS A 157 -16.59 -0.90 18.45
C LYS A 157 -16.79 0.31 17.55
N CYS A 158 -17.33 0.12 16.35
CA CYS A 158 -17.66 1.23 15.44
C CYS A 158 -18.67 2.21 16.06
N LYS A 159 -19.66 1.74 16.84
CA LYS A 159 -20.58 2.63 17.58
C LYS A 159 -19.90 3.44 18.68
N VAL A 160 -18.84 2.89 19.28
CA VAL A 160 -18.03 3.63 20.26
C VAL A 160 -17.18 4.68 19.53
N VAL A 161 -16.57 4.29 18.39
CA VAL A 161 -15.82 5.20 17.52
C VAL A 161 -16.69 6.36 17.03
N GLU A 162 -17.92 6.10 16.58
CA GLU A 162 -18.89 7.11 16.15
C GLU A 162 -19.15 8.16 17.22
N LYS A 163 -19.37 7.77 18.48
CA LYS A 163 -19.54 8.70 19.61
C LYS A 163 -18.30 9.52 19.91
N CYS A 164 -17.12 8.90 19.81
CA CYS A 164 -15.85 9.61 20.00
C CYS A 164 -15.65 10.63 18.86
N ALA A 165 -15.97 10.24 17.62
CA ALA A 165 -15.90 11.10 16.46
C ALA A 165 -16.90 12.27 16.53
N GLU A 166 -18.13 12.02 17.01
CA GLU A 166 -19.12 13.07 17.27
C GLU A 166 -18.57 14.11 18.25
N TYR A 167 -17.93 13.66 19.34
CA TYR A 167 -17.30 14.56 20.30
C TYR A 167 -16.14 15.35 19.68
N ILE A 168 -15.27 14.69 18.91
CA ILE A 168 -14.16 15.34 18.19
C ILE A 168 -14.68 16.43 17.24
N ASP A 169 -15.76 16.18 16.51
CA ASP A 169 -16.40 17.14 15.60
C ASP A 169 -16.95 18.37 16.35
N THR A 170 -17.27 18.25 17.64
CA THR A 170 -17.63 19.41 18.47
C THR A 170 -16.44 20.29 18.86
N LEU A 171 -15.23 19.72 18.90
CA LEU A 171 -13.99 20.47 19.15
C LEU A 171 -13.59 21.24 17.90
N GLU A 172 -13.58 20.55 16.75
CA GLU A 172 -13.30 21.13 15.45
C GLU A 172 -14.11 20.40 14.37
N LYS A 173 -14.96 21.17 13.69
CA LYS A 173 -15.85 20.64 12.65
C LYS A 173 -15.02 20.05 11.51
N ASP A 174 -15.41 18.86 11.06
CA ASP A 174 -14.79 18.14 9.94
C ASP A 174 -13.31 17.78 10.19
N MET A 175 -12.91 17.64 11.47
CA MET A 175 -11.58 17.12 11.82
C MET A 175 -11.43 15.68 11.30
N HIS A 176 -10.32 15.40 10.63
CA HIS A 176 -9.94 14.04 10.23
C HIS A 176 -9.50 13.22 11.45
N ILE A 177 -9.96 11.99 11.51
CA ILE A 177 -9.69 11.02 12.57
C ILE A 177 -9.14 9.77 11.90
N ALA A 178 -7.94 9.35 12.30
CA ALA A 178 -7.41 8.08 11.86
C ALA A 178 -8.02 6.94 12.68
N VAL A 179 -8.58 5.92 12.03
CA VAL A 179 -9.14 4.75 12.74
C VAL A 179 -8.37 3.49 12.37
N SER A 180 -7.72 2.86 13.35
CA SER A 180 -7.01 1.58 13.20
C SER A 180 -7.78 0.47 13.92
N ALA A 181 -8.24 -0.51 13.13
CA ALA A 181 -9.01 -1.65 13.60
C ALA A 181 -8.23 -2.93 13.34
N LYS A 182 -7.94 -3.70 14.39
CA LYS A 182 -7.11 -4.89 14.30
C LYS A 182 -7.91 -6.15 14.57
N TYR A 183 -7.99 -7.03 13.58
CA TYR A 183 -8.60 -8.34 13.77
C TYR A 183 -7.73 -9.18 14.72
N ASN A 184 -8.35 -9.73 15.76
CA ASN A 184 -7.71 -10.57 16.74
C ASN A 184 -8.36 -11.96 16.75
N SER A 185 -7.57 -12.98 16.43
CA SER A 185 -7.99 -14.38 16.42
C SER A 185 -6.81 -15.33 16.65
N PRO A 186 -7.06 -16.59 17.03
CA PRO A 186 -5.99 -17.58 17.15
C PRO A 186 -5.16 -17.76 15.87
N ARG A 187 -5.78 -17.60 14.68
CA ARG A 187 -5.08 -17.68 13.39
C ARG A 187 -4.13 -16.50 13.20
N VAL A 188 -4.57 -15.31 13.58
CA VAL A 188 -3.74 -14.10 13.57
C VAL A 188 -2.54 -14.23 14.50
N GLU A 189 -2.75 -14.76 15.71
CA GLU A 189 -1.65 -15.04 16.65
C GLU A 189 -0.65 -16.04 16.05
N PHE A 190 -1.15 -17.14 15.48
CA PHE A 190 -0.30 -18.12 14.79
C PHE A 190 0.54 -17.49 13.68
N PHE A 191 -0.04 -16.64 12.82
CA PHE A 191 0.72 -15.99 11.76
C PHE A 191 1.77 -15.02 12.31
N LYS A 192 1.47 -14.23 13.35
CA LYS A 192 2.47 -13.36 14.00
C LYS A 192 3.63 -14.15 14.60
N ASP A 193 3.33 -15.21 15.34
CA ASP A 193 4.34 -16.06 15.99
C ASP A 193 5.28 -16.73 14.98
N ASN A 194 4.81 -16.92 13.74
CA ASN A 194 5.58 -17.48 12.64
C ASN A 194 6.10 -16.42 11.64
N SER A 195 6.10 -15.14 12.02
CA SER A 195 6.56 -14.02 11.17
C SER A 195 5.85 -13.97 9.81
N LEU A 196 4.57 -14.30 9.76
CA LEU A 196 3.69 -14.23 8.60
C LEU A 196 2.72 -13.05 8.69
N ASP A 197 3.03 -12.05 9.51
CA ASP A 197 2.22 -10.86 9.74
C ASP A 197 1.98 -10.04 8.46
N ASP A 198 2.89 -10.11 7.48
CA ASP A 198 2.69 -9.55 6.14
C ASP A 198 1.43 -10.09 5.43
N ILE A 199 0.99 -11.33 5.73
CA ILE A 199 -0.26 -11.91 5.21
C ILE A 199 -1.46 -11.05 5.62
N MET A 200 -1.34 -10.40 6.78
CA MET A 200 -2.38 -9.56 7.37
C MET A 200 -2.23 -8.08 7.02
N GLY A 201 -1.21 -7.69 6.26
CA GLY A 201 -0.80 -6.29 6.05
C GLY A 201 -1.87 -5.36 5.51
N ASN A 202 -3.04 -5.89 5.12
CA ASN A 202 -4.19 -5.14 4.66
C ASN A 202 -5.23 -4.80 5.75
N LEU A 203 -5.23 -5.44 6.93
CA LEU A 203 -6.25 -5.18 7.95
C LEU A 203 -5.93 -3.98 8.86
N ASP A 204 -4.66 -3.57 8.94
CA ASP A 204 -4.17 -2.57 9.91
C ASP A 204 -4.00 -1.16 9.30
N TYR A 205 -4.89 -0.77 8.39
CA TYR A 205 -4.84 0.56 7.78
C TYR A 205 -5.70 1.55 8.57
N GLY A 206 -5.03 2.57 9.11
CA GLY A 206 -5.67 3.80 9.59
C GLY A 206 -6.37 4.51 8.43
N TYR A 207 -7.69 4.65 8.47
CA TYR A 207 -8.41 5.51 7.53
C TYR A 207 -8.61 6.88 8.18
N GLY A 208 -8.17 7.95 7.50
CA GLY A 208 -8.49 9.32 7.90
C GLY A 208 -9.90 9.66 7.46
N LEU A 209 -10.85 9.68 8.41
CA LEU A 209 -12.27 9.91 8.18
C LEU A 209 -12.78 11.05 9.05
N THR A 210 -13.76 11.78 8.56
CA THR A 210 -14.54 12.75 9.33
C THR A 210 -15.66 12.05 10.11
N TYR A 211 -16.26 12.75 11.07
CA TYR A 211 -17.45 12.24 11.77
C TYR A 211 -18.60 11.91 10.80
N GLU A 212 -18.87 12.75 9.80
CA GLU A 212 -19.94 12.52 8.83
C GLU A 212 -19.74 11.21 8.06
N GLU A 213 -18.51 10.90 7.63
CA GLU A 213 -18.19 9.65 6.94
C GLU A 213 -18.35 8.43 7.88
N ILE A 214 -17.96 8.56 9.15
CA ILE A 214 -18.14 7.51 10.17
C ILE A 214 -19.63 7.27 10.45
N GLU A 215 -20.41 8.33 10.68
CA GLU A 215 -21.86 8.29 10.93
C GLU A 215 -22.62 7.64 9.75
N ASN A 216 -22.19 7.92 8.52
CA ASN A 216 -22.75 7.33 7.31
C ASN A 216 -22.34 5.85 7.10
N GLY A 217 -21.52 5.28 7.98
CA GLY A 217 -21.13 3.88 7.99
C GLY A 217 -19.95 3.52 7.08
N GLU A 218 -19.20 4.52 6.57
CA GLU A 218 -18.07 4.28 5.67
C GLU A 218 -16.96 3.47 6.37
N LEU A 219 -16.64 3.82 7.62
CA LEU A 219 -15.66 3.10 8.44
C LEU A 219 -15.96 1.60 8.51
N LEU A 220 -17.19 1.25 8.91
CA LEU A 220 -17.61 -0.14 9.07
C LEU A 220 -17.52 -0.89 7.75
N LYS A 221 -17.99 -0.26 6.66
CA LYS A 221 -17.91 -0.84 5.31
C LYS A 221 -16.46 -1.11 4.91
N MET A 222 -15.57 -0.13 5.06
CA MET A 222 -14.16 -0.27 4.68
C MET A 222 -13.42 -1.35 5.47
N ILE A 223 -13.69 -1.49 6.78
CA ILE A 223 -13.09 -2.57 7.59
C ILE A 223 -13.66 -3.93 7.18
N LYS A 224 -14.99 -4.04 6.99
CA LYS A 224 -15.64 -5.27 6.52
C LYS A 224 -15.11 -5.72 5.16
N ASP A 225 -15.00 -4.81 4.20
CA ASP A 225 -14.51 -5.11 2.86
C ASP A 225 -13.12 -5.77 2.91
N LYS A 226 -12.21 -5.25 3.74
CA LYS A 226 -10.88 -5.84 3.91
C LYS A 226 -10.88 -7.15 4.71
N TYR A 227 -11.64 -7.20 5.80
CA TYR A 227 -11.80 -8.40 6.62
C TYR A 227 -12.30 -9.59 5.80
N PHE A 228 -13.35 -9.36 5.01
CA PHE A 228 -13.94 -10.37 4.15
C PHE A 228 -13.10 -10.68 2.92
N SER A 229 -12.44 -9.69 2.31
CA SER A 229 -11.50 -9.96 1.21
C SER A 229 -10.40 -10.92 1.63
N TRP A 230 -9.83 -10.70 2.82
CA TRP A 230 -8.82 -11.59 3.38
C TRP A 230 -9.38 -12.99 3.67
N GLY A 231 -10.53 -13.07 4.33
CA GLY A 231 -11.18 -14.36 4.64
C GLY A 231 -11.54 -15.16 3.38
N TYR A 232 -12.10 -14.51 2.37
CA TYR A 232 -12.54 -15.15 1.12
C TYR A 232 -11.36 -15.53 0.21
N GLN A 233 -10.29 -14.71 0.16
CA GLN A 233 -9.08 -15.04 -0.61
C GLN A 233 -8.39 -16.32 -0.10
N TYR A 234 -8.46 -16.61 1.20
CA TYR A 234 -7.85 -17.79 1.81
C TYR A 234 -8.85 -18.87 2.24
N ARG A 235 -10.15 -18.64 2.09
CA ARG A 235 -11.23 -19.56 2.52
C ARG A 235 -11.21 -19.88 4.02
N PHE A 236 -10.99 -18.85 4.83
CA PHE A 236 -11.07 -18.99 6.28
C PHE A 236 -12.53 -19.09 6.72
N GLN A 237 -12.95 -20.29 7.12
CA GLN A 237 -14.34 -20.60 7.42
C GLN A 237 -14.91 -19.72 8.54
N GLU A 238 -14.09 -19.37 9.54
CA GLU A 238 -14.50 -18.50 10.63
C GLU A 238 -14.93 -17.10 10.14
N ILE A 239 -14.37 -16.63 9.03
CA ILE A 239 -14.71 -15.33 8.42
C ILE A 239 -15.83 -15.49 7.40
N GLU A 240 -15.73 -16.48 6.51
CA GLU A 240 -16.75 -16.71 5.47
C GLU A 240 -18.13 -16.98 6.08
N SER A 241 -18.20 -17.61 7.26
CA SER A 241 -19.46 -17.86 7.96
C SER A 241 -20.20 -16.59 8.40
N GLU A 242 -19.51 -15.45 8.43
CA GLU A 242 -20.07 -14.14 8.77
C GLU A 242 -20.49 -13.32 7.53
N MET A 243 -20.12 -13.77 6.33
CA MET A 243 -20.37 -13.04 5.08
C MET A 243 -21.82 -13.21 4.63
N THR A 244 -22.42 -12.11 4.18
CA THR A 244 -23.70 -12.15 3.45
C THR A 244 -23.45 -12.29 1.95
N GLU A 245 -24.50 -12.63 1.18
CA GLU A 245 -24.43 -12.65 -0.29
C GLU A 245 -24.03 -11.28 -0.87
N GLU A 246 -24.42 -10.19 -0.22
CA GLU A 246 -24.04 -8.83 -0.62
C GLU A 246 -22.55 -8.57 -0.41
N ASP A 247 -21.98 -9.06 0.71
CA ASP A 247 -20.55 -8.94 0.98
C ASP A 247 -19.71 -9.72 -0.06
N ILE A 248 -20.14 -10.92 -0.44
CA ILE A 248 -19.50 -11.71 -1.51
C ILE A 248 -19.58 -10.96 -2.85
N LYS A 249 -20.72 -10.36 -3.16
CA LYS A 249 -20.88 -9.59 -4.39
C LYS A 249 -19.94 -8.38 -4.41
N ASN A 250 -19.85 -7.64 -3.29
CA ASN A 250 -18.96 -6.48 -3.18
C ASN A 250 -17.49 -6.86 -3.38
N PHE A 251 -17.06 -8.01 -2.86
CA PHE A 251 -15.72 -8.56 -3.12
C PHE A 251 -15.46 -8.70 -4.64
N TRP A 252 -16.40 -9.23 -5.39
CA TRP A 252 -16.24 -9.43 -6.84
C TRP A 252 -16.43 -8.17 -7.69
N ASP A 253 -17.10 -7.16 -7.18
CA ASP A 253 -17.24 -5.86 -7.85
C ASP A 253 -15.91 -5.04 -7.82
N ASP A 254 -14.92 -5.44 -7.02
CA ASP A 254 -13.57 -4.87 -7.04
C ASP A 254 -12.80 -5.27 -8.31
N SER A 255 -12.34 -4.28 -9.07
CA SER A 255 -11.57 -4.45 -10.30
C SER A 255 -10.25 -5.21 -10.16
N PHE A 256 -9.70 -5.32 -8.95
CA PHE A 256 -8.49 -6.09 -8.67
C PHE A 256 -8.77 -7.57 -8.43
N ASN A 257 -10.02 -7.93 -8.15
CA ASN A 257 -10.43 -9.31 -7.95
C ASN A 257 -10.85 -9.94 -9.27
N SER A 258 -10.38 -11.17 -9.49
CA SER A 258 -10.67 -11.90 -10.71
C SER A 258 -10.95 -13.36 -10.38
N CYS A 259 -11.94 -13.91 -11.06
CA CYS A 259 -12.24 -15.33 -11.05
C CYS A 259 -11.12 -16.12 -11.72
N ILE A 260 -10.96 -17.38 -11.33
CA ILE A 260 -10.05 -18.32 -12.00
C ILE A 260 -10.70 -18.94 -13.24
N VAL A 261 -9.88 -19.20 -14.25
CA VAL A 261 -10.23 -19.91 -15.47
C VAL A 261 -9.36 -21.16 -15.57
N VAL A 262 -9.97 -22.32 -15.75
CA VAL A 262 -9.27 -23.59 -15.98
C VAL A 262 -9.40 -23.98 -17.44
N TYR A 263 -8.28 -24.27 -18.09
CA TYR A 263 -8.25 -24.84 -19.44
C TYR A 263 -8.11 -26.36 -19.34
N HIS A 264 -9.07 -27.09 -19.90
CA HIS A 264 -9.12 -28.56 -19.84
C HIS A 264 -8.32 -29.23 -20.96
N SER A 265 -8.10 -28.53 -22.07
CA SER A 265 -7.23 -28.99 -23.14
C SER A 265 -6.66 -27.85 -23.96
N GLY A 266 -5.67 -28.16 -24.80
CA GLY A 266 -5.04 -27.20 -25.69
C GLY A 266 -4.06 -26.26 -24.99
N ASP A 267 -3.54 -25.31 -25.77
CA ASP A 267 -2.65 -24.27 -25.27
C ASP A 267 -3.49 -23.14 -24.65
N GLU A 268 -3.25 -22.81 -23.38
CA GLU A 268 -3.92 -21.71 -22.68
C GLU A 268 -3.66 -20.32 -23.31
N ASP A 269 -2.62 -20.16 -24.11
CA ASP A 269 -2.30 -18.94 -24.85
C ASP A 269 -2.86 -18.93 -26.28
N ALA A 270 -3.45 -20.04 -26.75
CA ALA A 270 -4.04 -20.07 -28.07
C ALA A 270 -5.34 -19.23 -28.12
N PRO A 271 -5.45 -18.23 -29.01
CA PRO A 271 -6.58 -17.30 -29.05
C PRO A 271 -7.92 -17.96 -29.44
N ASN A 272 -7.87 -19.21 -29.91
CA ASN A 272 -9.05 -19.99 -30.29
C ASN A 272 -9.35 -21.14 -29.32
N ASN A 273 -8.62 -21.24 -28.20
CA ASN A 273 -8.90 -22.26 -27.21
C ASN A 273 -10.18 -21.92 -26.45
N LYS A 274 -11.21 -22.75 -26.63
CA LYS A 274 -12.53 -22.59 -26.03
C LYS A 274 -12.86 -23.67 -25.00
N ASP A 275 -11.92 -24.58 -24.76
CA ASP A 275 -12.10 -25.68 -23.82
C ASP A 275 -11.62 -25.23 -22.44
N PHE A 276 -12.41 -24.32 -21.86
CA PHE A 276 -12.15 -23.77 -20.53
C PHE A 276 -13.45 -23.62 -19.74
N LYS A 277 -13.33 -23.64 -18.42
CA LYS A 277 -14.40 -23.31 -17.47
C LYS A 277 -13.97 -22.10 -16.64
N VAL A 278 -14.91 -21.18 -16.42
CA VAL A 278 -14.76 -20.06 -15.48
C VAL A 278 -15.41 -20.48 -14.17
N TYR A 279 -14.71 -20.24 -13.07
CA TYR A 279 -15.19 -20.49 -11.71
C TYR A 279 -15.46 -19.14 -11.05
N ASP A 280 -16.72 -18.73 -11.06
CA ASP A 280 -17.17 -17.39 -10.64
C ASP A 280 -17.04 -17.15 -9.14
N ASP A 281 -16.89 -18.20 -8.35
CA ASP A 281 -16.72 -18.15 -6.91
C ASP A 281 -15.28 -18.38 -6.45
N ILE A 282 -14.33 -18.79 -7.31
CA ILE A 282 -12.94 -19.07 -6.95
C ILE A 282 -12.00 -17.94 -7.40
N TYR A 283 -11.28 -17.35 -6.43
CA TYR A 283 -10.34 -16.26 -6.68
C TYR A 283 -9.06 -16.75 -7.40
N GLY A 284 -8.64 -16.00 -8.42
CA GLY A 284 -7.42 -16.25 -9.19
C GLY A 284 -6.71 -14.96 -9.60
N GLY A 285 -5.45 -14.80 -9.16
CA GLY A 285 -4.62 -13.61 -9.39
C GLY A 285 -3.23 -13.89 -9.96
N GLY A 286 -3.11 -14.89 -10.84
CA GLY A 286 -1.81 -15.41 -11.31
C GLY A 286 -1.16 -16.43 -10.36
N TYR A 287 -1.90 -16.84 -9.34
CA TYR A 287 -1.59 -17.87 -8.36
C TYR A 287 -2.90 -18.40 -7.78
N ILE A 288 -2.81 -19.48 -7.00
CA ILE A 288 -3.94 -20.05 -6.26
C ILE A 288 -3.56 -20.26 -4.80
N THR A 289 -4.41 -19.80 -3.87
CA THR A 289 -4.25 -20.05 -2.43
C THR A 289 -4.70 -21.47 -2.09
N TYR A 290 -4.20 -22.05 -1.00
CA TYR A 290 -4.58 -23.42 -0.59
C TYR A 290 -6.09 -23.62 -0.44
N GLY A 291 -6.78 -22.66 0.19
CA GLY A 291 -8.24 -22.69 0.32
C GLY A 291 -8.97 -22.70 -1.02
N ASN A 292 -8.59 -21.83 -1.96
CA ASN A 292 -9.20 -21.83 -3.31
C ASN A 292 -8.86 -23.10 -4.10
N MET A 293 -7.65 -23.63 -3.92
CA MET A 293 -7.23 -24.89 -4.52
C MET A 293 -8.05 -26.08 -4.01
N TYR A 294 -8.37 -26.15 -2.72
CA TYR A 294 -9.23 -27.19 -2.15
C TYR A 294 -10.57 -27.29 -2.89
N TYR A 295 -11.28 -26.16 -3.06
CA TYR A 295 -12.56 -26.14 -3.76
C TYR A 295 -12.41 -26.43 -5.25
N LEU A 296 -11.38 -25.86 -5.89
CA LEU A 296 -11.14 -26.06 -7.32
C LEU A 296 -10.92 -27.54 -7.65
N LEU A 297 -10.08 -28.22 -6.87
CA LEU A 297 -9.74 -29.63 -7.11
C LEU A 297 -10.96 -30.55 -6.92
N ILE A 298 -11.82 -30.26 -5.93
CA ILE A 298 -13.09 -30.98 -5.75
C ILE A 298 -13.99 -30.81 -6.98
N GLU A 299 -14.14 -29.59 -7.48
CA GLU A 299 -14.99 -29.34 -8.65
C GLU A 299 -14.44 -29.96 -9.94
N GLU A 300 -13.12 -30.02 -10.08
CA GLU A 300 -12.42 -30.70 -11.18
C GLU A 300 -12.41 -32.24 -11.02
N GLY A 301 -13.01 -32.77 -9.95
CA GLY A 301 -13.24 -34.19 -9.75
C GLY A 301 -12.06 -34.95 -9.17
N PHE A 302 -11.10 -34.26 -8.54
CA PHE A 302 -10.04 -34.91 -7.78
C PHE A 302 -10.58 -35.50 -6.48
N ASP A 303 -9.94 -36.57 -6.02
CA ASP A 303 -10.23 -37.17 -4.72
C ASP A 303 -9.46 -36.40 -3.64
N VAL A 304 -10.15 -35.44 -3.01
CA VAL A 304 -9.60 -34.56 -1.97
C VAL A 304 -10.15 -35.00 -0.60
N GLU A 305 -9.25 -35.31 0.33
CA GLU A 305 -9.59 -35.70 1.71
C GLU A 305 -9.15 -34.63 2.70
N GLY A 306 -10.02 -34.21 3.62
CA GLY A 306 -9.68 -33.28 4.70
C GLY A 306 -10.60 -32.06 4.76
N THR A 307 -10.03 -30.91 5.10
CA THR A 307 -10.72 -29.61 5.18
C THR A 307 -9.96 -28.55 4.39
N THR A 308 -10.56 -27.38 4.20
CA THR A 308 -9.90 -26.23 3.55
C THR A 308 -8.58 -25.83 4.22
N ASP A 309 -8.44 -26.09 5.53
CA ASP A 309 -7.25 -25.75 6.31
C ASP A 309 -6.13 -26.81 6.27
N ASP A 310 -6.48 -28.06 5.99
CA ASP A 310 -5.58 -29.20 5.93
C ASP A 310 -6.21 -30.32 5.09
N PHE A 311 -5.67 -30.53 3.89
CA PHE A 311 -6.18 -31.54 2.97
C PHE A 311 -5.07 -32.28 2.25
N THR A 312 -5.43 -33.48 1.81
CA THR A 312 -4.61 -34.36 0.99
C THR A 312 -5.30 -34.63 -0.35
N VAL A 313 -4.53 -34.69 -1.41
CA VAL A 313 -5.00 -34.98 -2.78
C VAL A 313 -3.94 -35.80 -3.51
N THR A 314 -4.37 -36.68 -4.42
CA THR A 314 -3.44 -37.42 -5.29
C THR A 314 -3.11 -36.58 -6.53
N ASN A 315 -1.83 -36.36 -6.78
CA ASN A 315 -1.35 -35.60 -7.94
C ASN A 315 -1.42 -36.46 -9.24
N ILE A 316 -1.10 -35.88 -10.40
CA ILE A 316 -1.17 -36.58 -11.70
C ILE A 316 -0.20 -37.76 -11.82
N ASP A 317 0.88 -37.75 -11.04
CA ASP A 317 1.89 -38.81 -10.99
C ASP A 317 1.52 -39.92 -9.97
N GLY A 318 0.38 -39.80 -9.28
CA GLY A 318 -0.09 -40.77 -8.30
C GLY A 318 0.51 -40.62 -6.91
N GLN A 319 1.14 -39.48 -6.62
CA GLN A 319 1.74 -39.17 -5.32
C GLN A 319 0.74 -38.47 -4.40
N SER A 320 0.88 -38.67 -3.10
CA SER A 320 0.05 -38.03 -2.10
C SER A 320 0.59 -36.65 -1.76
N CYS A 321 -0.16 -35.59 -2.11
CA CYS A 321 0.18 -34.22 -1.76
C CYS A 321 -0.67 -33.74 -0.60
N ARG A 322 -0.06 -33.18 0.46
CA ARG A 322 -0.75 -32.60 1.60
C ARG A 322 -0.43 -31.12 1.75
N PHE A 323 -1.47 -30.30 1.87
CA PHE A 323 -1.41 -28.85 2.02
C PHE A 323 -2.03 -28.46 3.36
N SER A 324 -1.40 -27.53 4.09
CA SER A 324 -1.95 -27.05 5.35
C SER A 324 -1.47 -25.63 5.67
N TYR A 325 -2.35 -24.81 6.27
CA TYR A 325 -1.97 -23.51 6.83
C TYR A 325 -1.05 -23.61 8.06
N SER A 326 -0.82 -24.82 8.59
CA SER A 326 0.15 -25.07 9.65
C SER A 326 1.58 -25.29 9.15
N PHE A 327 1.77 -25.43 7.83
CA PHE A 327 3.08 -25.75 7.24
C PHE A 327 3.90 -24.49 6.99
N VAL A 328 4.66 -24.12 8.02
CA VAL A 328 5.52 -22.94 8.07
C VAL A 328 6.95 -23.36 8.40
N ASP A 329 7.92 -22.72 7.76
CA ASP A 329 9.35 -22.96 7.97
C ASP A 329 10.13 -21.62 7.98
N ASP A 330 11.36 -21.63 8.48
CA ASP A 330 12.24 -20.47 8.60
C ASP A 330 12.83 -20.01 7.25
N SER A 331 12.28 -20.49 6.13
CA SER A 331 12.79 -20.25 4.78
C SER A 331 12.39 -18.87 4.24
N LYS A 332 13.05 -18.43 3.16
CA LYS A 332 12.71 -17.18 2.45
C LYS A 332 11.25 -17.12 1.96
N TYR A 333 10.66 -18.28 1.69
CA TYR A 333 9.29 -18.44 1.18
C TYR A 333 8.28 -18.75 2.31
N LYS A 334 8.78 -19.01 3.53
CA LYS A 334 8.08 -19.23 4.81
C LYS A 334 7.00 -20.32 4.86
N THR A 335 6.63 -20.95 3.75
CA THR A 335 5.57 -21.97 3.70
C THR A 335 5.95 -23.12 2.78
N TYR A 336 5.43 -24.32 3.07
CA TYR A 336 5.71 -25.54 2.31
C TYR A 336 4.47 -26.45 2.25
N TYR A 337 4.52 -27.46 1.40
CA TYR A 337 3.58 -28.59 1.39
C TYR A 337 4.35 -29.91 1.38
N LEU A 338 3.65 -31.03 1.51
CA LEU A 338 4.25 -32.36 1.52
C LEU A 338 3.90 -33.13 0.26
N VAL A 339 4.86 -33.87 -0.30
CA VAL A 339 4.66 -34.86 -1.36
C VAL A 339 5.21 -36.19 -0.88
N ASP A 340 4.34 -37.19 -0.71
CA ASP A 340 4.65 -38.49 -0.07
C ASP A 340 5.34 -38.34 1.30
N GLY A 341 5.02 -37.25 2.02
CA GLY A 341 5.61 -36.91 3.32
C GLY A 341 6.91 -36.10 3.27
N GLU A 342 7.47 -35.87 2.08
CA GLU A 342 8.68 -35.06 1.88
C GLU A 342 8.33 -33.58 1.71
N VAL A 343 9.14 -32.70 2.31
CA VAL A 343 8.93 -31.24 2.28
C VAL A 343 9.24 -30.66 0.91
N VAL A 344 8.26 -29.95 0.34
CA VAL A 344 8.41 -29.16 -0.89
C VAL A 344 8.11 -27.70 -0.58
N GLN A 345 9.11 -26.84 -0.76
CA GLN A 345 8.98 -25.40 -0.49
C GLN A 345 8.14 -24.75 -1.57
N CYS A 346 7.19 -23.89 -1.16
CA CYS A 346 6.38 -23.15 -2.11
C CYS A 346 7.25 -22.19 -2.93
N SER A 347 6.98 -22.11 -4.22
CA SER A 347 7.66 -21.18 -5.13
C SER A 347 7.34 -19.71 -4.85
N ILE A 348 6.21 -19.45 -4.20
CA ILE A 348 5.71 -18.13 -3.80
C ILE A 348 5.37 -18.13 -2.31
N LYS A 349 5.34 -16.94 -1.70
CA LYS A 349 5.10 -16.79 -0.27
C LYS A 349 3.63 -17.07 0.09
N TYR A 350 3.40 -17.37 1.38
CA TYR A 350 2.09 -17.26 2.02
C TYR A 350 1.00 -18.27 1.57
N PHE A 351 1.32 -19.57 1.57
CA PHE A 351 0.32 -20.65 1.31
C PHE A 351 -0.35 -20.55 -0.07
N MET A 352 0.45 -20.24 -1.08
CA MET A 352 0.02 -20.11 -2.46
C MET A 352 0.90 -20.97 -3.37
N LEU A 353 0.33 -21.44 -4.48
CA LEU A 353 1.07 -22.03 -5.59
C LEU A 353 0.98 -21.13 -6.82
N ASN A 354 2.08 -20.99 -7.54
CA ASN A 354 2.04 -20.34 -8.85
C ASN A 354 1.37 -21.28 -9.89
N THR A 355 0.99 -20.73 -11.04
CA THR A 355 0.25 -21.48 -12.07
C THR A 355 1.03 -22.64 -12.69
N VAL A 356 2.36 -22.54 -12.77
CA VAL A 356 3.24 -23.61 -13.29
C VAL A 356 3.29 -24.77 -12.31
N GLU A 357 3.51 -24.47 -11.03
CA GLU A 357 3.56 -25.47 -9.97
C GLU A 357 2.22 -26.21 -9.82
N PHE A 358 1.11 -25.48 -9.91
CA PHE A 358 -0.23 -26.08 -9.92
C PHE A 358 -0.42 -27.01 -11.13
N LYS A 359 0.01 -26.59 -12.32
CA LYS A 359 -0.06 -27.39 -13.55
C LYS A 359 0.82 -28.64 -13.46
N ASP A 360 2.01 -28.55 -12.88
CA ASP A 360 2.91 -29.68 -12.72
C ASP A 360 2.34 -30.74 -11.76
N LEU A 361 1.64 -30.31 -10.70
CA LEU A 361 1.01 -31.22 -9.74
C LEU A 361 -0.31 -31.82 -10.27
N PHE A 362 -1.15 -31.02 -10.90
CA PHE A 362 -2.55 -31.41 -11.18
C PHE A 362 -2.87 -31.52 -12.67
N GLY A 363 -1.94 -31.19 -13.56
CA GLY A 363 -2.14 -31.25 -15.01
C GLY A 363 -3.13 -30.22 -15.54
N LEU A 364 -3.53 -29.25 -14.72
CA LEU A 364 -4.53 -28.23 -15.03
C LEU A 364 -3.86 -26.88 -15.27
N SER A 365 -4.14 -26.26 -16.42
CA SER A 365 -3.72 -24.89 -16.71
C SER A 365 -4.73 -23.90 -16.13
N ILE A 366 -4.25 -22.96 -15.30
CA ILE A 366 -5.09 -21.91 -14.70
C ILE A 366 -4.66 -20.50 -15.08
N LYS A 367 -5.63 -19.58 -15.22
CA LYS A 367 -5.42 -18.14 -15.46
C LYS A 367 -6.43 -17.30 -14.70
N SER A 368 -6.14 -16.00 -14.55
CA SER A 368 -7.18 -15.04 -14.12
C SER A 368 -8.10 -14.68 -15.29
N ALA A 369 -9.41 -14.55 -15.04
CA ALA A 369 -10.37 -14.08 -16.04
C ALA A 369 -10.01 -12.68 -16.59
N ALA A 370 -9.40 -11.83 -15.76
CA ALA A 370 -8.86 -10.54 -16.17
C ALA A 370 -7.80 -10.68 -17.28
N GLU A 371 -6.89 -11.65 -17.19
CA GLU A 371 -5.88 -11.94 -18.23
C GLU A 371 -6.52 -12.43 -19.55
N VAL A 372 -7.59 -13.22 -19.46
CA VAL A 372 -8.33 -13.73 -20.63
C VAL A 372 -9.08 -12.61 -21.34
N SER A 373 -9.60 -11.64 -20.60
CA SER A 373 -10.31 -10.48 -21.16
C SER A 373 -9.39 -9.52 -21.92
N ASN A 374 -8.11 -9.45 -21.54
CA ASN A 374 -7.10 -8.59 -22.17
C ASN A 374 -6.43 -9.23 -23.39
N THR A 375 -6.40 -10.56 -23.48
CA THR A 375 -5.85 -11.30 -24.64
C THR A 375 -6.84 -11.40 -25.82
N ASN A 376 -8.13 -11.13 -25.60
CA ASN A 376 -9.18 -11.12 -26.62
C ASN A 376 -9.54 -9.72 -27.16
N LYS A 377 -8.75 -8.68 -26.83
CA LYS A 377 -8.78 -7.35 -27.47
C LYS A 377 -7.65 -7.24 -28.48
#